data_AF-A0A0V8HIW5-F1
#
_entry.id   AF-A0A0V8HIW5-F1
#
_cell.length_a   1.000
_cell.length_b   1.000
_cell.length_c   1.000
_cell.angle_alpha   90.00
_cell.angle_beta   90.00
_cell.angle_gamma   90.00
#
_symmetry.space_group_name_H-M   'P 1'
#
loop_
_entity.id
_entity.type
_entity.pdbx_description
1 polymer ?
#
loop_
_entity_poly.entity_id
_entity_poly.type
_entity_poly.pdbx_seq_one_letter_code
_entity_poly.pdbx_strand_id
1 'polypeptide(L)'
;MAKSKLFILVLIIGLVSAACGQVKQTQASTFTDKQAMAMVKEAFQTQVSLSEKPQPMEDIEKQLNESFTEELTSSFIEDNVVMAEGGYMTFGSDFAPHYIPFFSYDKSTNVDYKNGKWYIWEERTGEDEGPVSTASGVEAVVLTKEKGNWKVASITNEIPDHLK
;
A
#
# COMPACT_ATOMS: atom_id res chain seq x y z
N MET A 1 21.92 -8.79 -61.97
CA MET A 1 21.57 -9.92 -61.07
C MET A 1 21.70 -9.61 -59.56
N ALA A 2 21.57 -8.34 -59.11
CA ALA A 2 21.71 -8.00 -57.68
C ALA A 2 20.44 -7.41 -57.03
N LYS A 3 19.51 -6.85 -57.81
CA LYS A 3 18.32 -6.15 -57.28
C LYS A 3 17.17 -7.07 -56.88
N SER A 4 17.07 -8.27 -57.48
CA SER A 4 16.00 -9.24 -57.20
C SER A 4 16.23 -10.02 -55.90
N LYS A 5 17.49 -10.26 -55.49
CA LYS A 5 17.80 -10.96 -54.23
C LYS A 5 17.67 -10.05 -53.00
N LEU A 6 17.87 -8.75 -53.16
CA LEU A 6 17.73 -7.77 -52.09
C LEU A 6 16.26 -7.56 -51.68
N PHE A 7 15.32 -7.65 -52.63
CA PHE A 7 13.88 -7.55 -52.35
C PHE A 7 13.33 -8.76 -51.58
N ILE A 8 13.85 -9.97 -51.84
CA ILE A 8 13.41 -11.18 -51.15
C ILE A 8 13.88 -11.18 -49.69
N LEU A 9 15.07 -10.62 -49.39
CA LEU A 9 15.59 -10.53 -48.03
C LEU A 9 14.76 -9.59 -47.14
N VAL A 10 14.29 -8.47 -47.69
CA VAL A 10 13.45 -7.49 -46.96
C VAL A 10 12.05 -8.05 -46.66
N LEU A 11 11.51 -8.89 -47.55
CA LEU A 11 10.21 -9.55 -47.37
C LEU A 11 10.22 -10.61 -46.25
N ILE A 12 11.35 -11.33 -46.06
CA ILE A 12 11.48 -12.33 -45.00
C ILE A 12 11.63 -11.67 -43.62
N ILE A 13 12.33 -10.54 -43.51
CA ILE A 13 12.50 -9.80 -42.24
C ILE A 13 11.17 -9.15 -41.80
N GLY A 14 10.33 -8.71 -42.73
CA GLY A 14 8.99 -8.17 -42.43
C GLY A 14 7.98 -9.23 -41.96
N LEU A 15 8.14 -10.49 -42.35
CA LEU A 15 7.23 -11.58 -41.94
C LEU A 15 7.53 -12.11 -40.53
N VAL A 16 8.78 -12.03 -40.05
CA VAL A 16 9.13 -12.48 -38.68
C VAL A 16 8.73 -11.44 -37.62
N SER A 17 8.65 -10.16 -37.98
CA SER A 17 8.20 -9.10 -37.06
C SER A 17 6.69 -9.07 -36.83
N ALA A 18 5.91 -9.78 -37.66
CA ALA A 18 4.46 -9.98 -37.45
C ALA A 18 4.12 -11.23 -36.61
N ALA A 19 5.11 -12.09 -36.32
CA ALA A 19 4.92 -13.31 -35.52
C ALA A 19 5.26 -13.13 -34.03
N CYS A 20 5.92 -12.03 -33.64
CA CYS A 20 5.82 -11.53 -32.27
C CYS A 20 4.46 -10.86 -32.14
N GLY A 21 3.42 -11.69 -32.01
CA GLY A 21 2.11 -11.25 -31.62
C GLY A 21 2.25 -10.26 -30.48
N GLN A 22 1.72 -9.07 -30.68
CA GLN A 22 1.45 -8.15 -29.58
C GLN A 22 0.63 -8.95 -28.58
N VAL A 23 1.28 -9.43 -27.51
CA VAL A 23 0.58 -9.77 -26.29
C VAL A 23 0.02 -8.43 -25.83
N LYS A 24 -1.18 -8.10 -26.31
CA LYS A 24 -2.04 -7.14 -25.67
C LYS A 24 -2.28 -7.73 -24.30
N GLN A 25 -1.46 -7.32 -23.35
CA GLN A 25 -1.66 -7.56 -21.94
C GLN A 25 -3.10 -7.15 -21.68
N THR A 26 -3.96 -8.15 -21.46
CA THR A 26 -5.35 -7.95 -21.07
C THR A 26 -5.30 -7.27 -19.71
N GLN A 27 -5.23 -5.94 -19.71
CA GLN A 27 -5.16 -5.13 -18.51
C GLN A 27 -6.57 -5.09 -17.92
N ALA A 28 -6.88 -6.11 -17.14
CA ALA A 28 -8.02 -6.12 -16.24
C ALA A 28 -7.56 -6.72 -14.91
N SER A 29 -6.75 -5.95 -14.18
CA SER A 29 -6.77 -6.01 -12.72
C SER A 29 -7.41 -4.71 -12.25
N THR A 30 -8.74 -4.61 -12.32
CA THR A 30 -9.44 -3.59 -11.55
C THR A 30 -9.20 -3.92 -10.09
N PHE A 31 -8.26 -3.22 -9.47
CA PHE A 31 -8.07 -3.29 -8.03
C PHE A 31 -9.42 -2.91 -7.38
N THR A 32 -9.92 -3.76 -6.50
CA THR A 32 -11.28 -3.68 -5.95
C THR A 32 -11.25 -3.21 -4.50
N ASP A 33 -12.39 -2.74 -4.01
CA ASP A 33 -12.66 -2.43 -2.61
C ASP A 33 -12.19 -3.54 -1.66
N LYS A 34 -12.52 -4.80 -1.98
CA LYS A 34 -12.10 -5.96 -1.19
C LYS A 34 -10.59 -6.14 -1.17
N GLN A 35 -9.91 -5.87 -2.27
CA GLN A 35 -8.45 -5.95 -2.34
C GLN A 35 -7.79 -4.78 -1.61
N ALA A 36 -8.37 -3.59 -1.68
CA ALA A 36 -7.91 -2.42 -0.91
C ALA A 36 -8.00 -2.69 0.59
N MET A 37 -9.14 -3.18 1.08
CA MET A 37 -9.32 -3.53 2.49
C MET A 37 -8.39 -4.67 2.92
N ALA A 38 -8.25 -5.73 2.11
CA ALA A 38 -7.35 -6.85 2.43
C ALA A 38 -5.90 -6.38 2.52
N MET A 39 -5.46 -5.53 1.60
CA MET A 39 -4.10 -4.96 1.61
C MET A 39 -3.85 -4.12 2.87
N VAL A 40 -4.79 -3.27 3.28
CA VAL A 40 -4.66 -2.48 4.52
C VAL A 40 -4.59 -3.39 5.75
N LYS A 41 -5.40 -4.45 5.78
CA LYS A 41 -5.38 -5.44 6.86
C LYS A 41 -4.04 -6.18 6.96
N GLU A 42 -3.49 -6.61 5.83
CA GLU A 42 -2.18 -7.29 5.77
C GLU A 42 -1.04 -6.33 6.17
N ALA A 43 -1.11 -5.07 5.74
CA ALA A 43 -0.16 -4.03 6.14
C ALA A 43 -0.20 -3.75 7.65
N PHE A 44 -1.40 -3.71 8.25
CA PHE A 44 -1.55 -3.60 9.70
C PHE A 44 -0.92 -4.79 10.43
N GLN A 45 -1.18 -6.01 9.97
CA GLN A 45 -0.57 -7.21 10.56
C GLN A 45 0.96 -7.20 10.46
N THR A 46 1.50 -6.66 9.37
CA THR A 46 2.94 -6.45 9.21
C THR A 46 3.48 -5.54 10.31
N GLN A 47 2.86 -4.38 10.56
CA GLN A 47 3.27 -3.46 11.62
C GLN A 47 3.20 -4.10 13.02
N VAL A 48 2.13 -4.86 13.31
CA VAL A 48 1.99 -5.59 14.59
C VAL A 48 3.11 -6.60 14.78
N SER A 49 3.46 -7.35 13.73
CA SER A 49 4.49 -8.39 13.79
C SER A 49 5.88 -7.86 14.14
N LEU A 50 6.17 -6.58 13.86
CA LEU A 50 7.45 -5.95 14.18
C LEU A 50 7.73 -5.86 15.69
N SER A 51 6.69 -6.03 16.53
CA SER A 51 6.80 -6.04 17.98
C SER A 51 7.04 -7.44 18.57
N GLU A 52 6.90 -8.51 17.77
CA GLU A 52 6.94 -9.89 18.28
C GLU A 52 8.35 -10.32 18.69
N LYS A 53 9.37 -9.89 17.93
CA LYS A 53 10.77 -10.22 18.19
C LYS A 53 11.74 -9.23 17.51
N PRO A 54 12.94 -9.02 18.08
CA PRO A 54 14.01 -8.29 17.41
C PRO A 54 14.44 -8.93 16.09
N GLN A 55 14.75 -8.09 15.10
CA GLN A 55 15.18 -8.52 13.76
C GLN A 55 16.13 -7.48 13.10
N PRO A 56 16.88 -7.85 12.05
CA PRO A 56 17.73 -6.90 11.32
C PRO A 56 16.93 -5.73 10.73
N MET A 57 17.53 -4.53 10.70
CA MET A 57 16.88 -3.35 10.10
C MET A 57 16.49 -3.58 8.64
N GLU A 58 17.36 -4.23 7.86
CA GLU A 58 17.11 -4.56 6.46
C GLU A 58 15.84 -5.42 6.26
N ASP A 59 15.55 -6.32 7.21
CA ASP A 59 14.34 -7.15 7.18
C ASP A 59 13.09 -6.33 7.51
N ILE A 60 13.18 -5.37 8.44
CA ILE A 60 12.09 -4.43 8.76
C ILE A 60 11.79 -3.55 7.55
N GLU A 61 12.82 -2.92 6.98
CA GLU A 61 12.70 -2.10 5.78
C GLU A 61 12.08 -2.88 4.64
N LYS A 62 12.51 -4.12 4.42
CA LYS A 62 11.94 -4.97 3.38
C LYS A 62 10.46 -5.28 3.63
N GLN A 63 10.10 -5.72 4.83
CA GLN A 63 8.70 -6.04 5.20
C GLN A 63 7.79 -4.83 5.04
N LEU A 64 8.23 -3.65 5.49
CA LEU A 64 7.45 -2.42 5.33
C LEU A 64 7.36 -2.02 3.86
N ASN A 65 8.47 -2.01 3.12
CA ASN A 65 8.47 -1.63 1.71
C ASN A 65 7.65 -2.60 0.82
N GLU A 66 7.23 -3.77 1.29
CA GLU A 66 6.29 -4.64 0.56
C GLU A 66 4.89 -4.02 0.46
N SER A 67 4.46 -3.27 1.48
CA SER A 67 3.08 -2.74 1.58
C SER A 67 3.00 -1.22 1.71
N PHE A 68 4.07 -0.55 2.13
CA PHE A 68 4.15 0.88 2.39
C PHE A 68 5.01 1.57 1.33
N THR A 69 4.74 2.86 1.08
CA THR A 69 5.63 3.71 0.27
C THR A 69 6.96 3.93 0.98
N GLU A 70 8.02 4.20 0.22
CA GLU A 70 9.36 4.45 0.78
C GLU A 70 9.34 5.61 1.80
N GLU A 71 8.54 6.64 1.53
CA GLU A 71 8.35 7.79 2.42
C GLU A 71 7.74 7.37 3.76
N LEU A 72 6.60 6.68 3.74
CA LEU A 72 5.93 6.24 4.96
C LEU A 72 6.75 5.18 5.72
N THR A 73 7.47 4.31 5.02
CA THR A 73 8.42 3.38 5.65
C THR A 73 9.50 4.12 6.43
N SER A 74 10.08 5.16 5.82
CA SER A 74 11.13 5.96 6.46
C SER A 74 10.61 6.65 7.74
N SER A 75 9.46 7.31 7.67
CA SER A 75 8.84 7.96 8.84
C SER A 75 8.43 6.95 9.91
N PHE A 76 7.89 5.79 9.51
CA PHE A 76 7.54 4.74 10.47
C PHE A 76 8.76 4.24 11.24
N ILE A 77 9.88 3.99 10.54
CA ILE A 77 11.13 3.52 11.15
C ILE A 77 11.68 4.58 12.10
N GLU A 78 11.77 5.82 11.67
CA GLU A 78 12.28 6.95 12.47
C GLU A 78 11.54 7.07 13.81
N ASP A 79 10.20 6.98 13.78
CA ASP A 79 9.39 7.25 14.95
C ASP A 79 9.16 6.03 15.87
N ASN A 80 9.19 4.81 15.32
CA ASN A 80 8.66 3.63 16.03
C ASN A 80 9.66 2.49 16.19
N VAL A 81 10.70 2.42 15.36
CA VAL A 81 11.64 1.29 15.37
C VAL A 81 12.85 1.65 16.23
N VAL A 82 13.12 0.82 17.23
CA VAL A 82 14.20 1.04 18.20
C VAL A 82 15.13 -0.17 18.26
N MET A 83 16.38 0.08 18.66
CA MET A 83 17.34 -0.99 18.95
C MET A 83 17.02 -1.64 20.29
N ALA A 84 16.92 -2.96 20.29
CA ALA A 84 16.76 -3.82 21.46
C ALA A 84 17.89 -4.87 21.51
N GLU A 85 17.92 -5.69 22.56
CA GLU A 85 18.83 -6.84 22.59
C GLU A 85 18.46 -7.83 21.48
N GLY A 86 19.39 -8.06 20.54
CA GLY A 86 19.19 -9.01 19.44
C GLY A 86 18.68 -8.40 18.13
N GLY A 87 18.47 -7.08 18.04
CA GLY A 87 18.11 -6.40 16.79
C GLY A 87 17.19 -5.21 16.99
N TYR A 88 16.42 -4.89 15.96
CA TYR A 88 15.44 -3.80 15.95
C TYR A 88 14.02 -4.34 16.10
N MET A 89 13.16 -3.57 16.74
CA MET A 89 11.73 -3.90 16.90
C MET A 89 10.92 -2.64 17.17
N THR A 90 9.59 -2.79 17.21
CA THR A 90 8.69 -1.75 17.72
C THR A 90 8.20 -2.08 19.12
N PHE A 91 7.88 -1.04 19.89
CA PHE A 91 7.13 -1.17 21.13
C PHE A 91 5.75 -0.52 20.98
N GLY A 92 4.76 -1.01 21.73
CA GLY A 92 3.46 -0.37 21.80
C GLY A 92 3.61 1.07 22.33
N SER A 93 2.92 2.00 21.70
CA SER A 93 2.93 3.42 22.05
C SER A 93 1.50 3.93 22.16
N ASP A 94 1.24 4.75 23.18
CA ASP A 94 -0.01 5.52 23.29
C ASP A 94 -0.10 6.64 22.25
N PHE A 95 1.00 6.93 21.54
CA PHE A 95 1.07 7.87 20.43
C PHE A 95 1.72 7.20 19.20
N ALA A 96 0.92 6.93 18.19
CA ALA A 96 1.27 6.03 17.08
C ALA A 96 0.85 6.61 15.70
N PRO A 97 1.37 7.78 15.29
CA PRO A 97 0.87 8.53 14.12
C PRO A 97 1.06 7.82 12.78
N HIS A 98 1.95 6.82 12.72
CA HIS A 98 2.24 6.03 11.52
C HIS A 98 1.74 4.59 11.58
N TYR A 99 0.96 4.23 12.60
CA TYR A 99 0.28 2.94 12.64
C TYR A 99 -1.05 2.99 11.91
N ILE A 100 -1.36 1.92 11.16
CA ILE A 100 -2.69 1.70 10.63
C ILE A 100 -3.66 1.51 11.82
N PRO A 101 -4.78 2.25 11.87
CA PRO A 101 -5.78 2.06 12.91
C PRO A 101 -6.33 0.63 12.91
N PHE A 102 -6.77 0.17 14.08
CA PHE A 102 -7.41 -1.13 14.22
C PHE A 102 -8.87 -1.09 13.73
N PHE A 103 -9.05 -1.07 12.41
CA PHE A 103 -10.38 -1.13 11.78
C PHE A 103 -11.07 -2.49 12.01
N SER A 104 -12.40 -2.51 11.91
CA SER A 104 -13.19 -3.74 12.00
C SER A 104 -13.00 -4.65 10.78
N TYR A 105 -12.72 -4.05 9.62
CA TYR A 105 -12.73 -4.70 8.29
C TYR A 105 -14.05 -5.40 7.97
N ASP A 106 -15.16 -4.87 8.48
CA ASP A 106 -16.51 -5.33 8.18
C ASP A 106 -17.36 -4.25 7.48
N LYS A 107 -18.69 -4.26 7.67
CA LYS A 107 -19.59 -3.29 7.04
C LYS A 107 -19.45 -1.88 7.62
N SER A 108 -18.79 -1.69 8.78
CA SER A 108 -18.47 -0.37 9.31
C SER A 108 -17.23 0.24 8.66
N THR A 109 -16.40 -0.56 7.99
CA THR A 109 -15.24 -0.06 7.25
C THR A 109 -15.67 0.42 5.87
N ASN A 110 -15.51 1.71 5.64
CA ASN A 110 -15.80 2.32 4.36
C ASN A 110 -14.59 2.24 3.43
N VAL A 111 -14.85 2.17 2.12
CA VAL A 111 -13.82 2.14 1.10
C VAL A 111 -14.32 2.81 -0.18
N ASP A 112 -13.50 3.68 -0.75
CA ASP A 112 -13.81 4.32 -2.03
C ASP A 112 -12.53 4.71 -2.81
N TYR A 113 -12.66 4.80 -4.12
CA TYR A 113 -11.61 5.21 -5.03
C TYR A 113 -11.85 6.61 -5.58
N LYS A 114 -10.93 7.54 -5.29
CA LYS A 114 -11.02 8.90 -5.78
C LYS A 114 -9.68 9.48 -6.20
N ASN A 115 -9.67 10.16 -7.35
CA ASN A 115 -8.54 10.97 -7.82
C ASN A 115 -7.22 10.19 -7.85
N GLY A 116 -7.26 8.91 -8.26
CA GLY A 116 -6.05 8.09 -8.31
C GLY A 116 -5.70 7.36 -7.01
N LYS A 117 -6.47 7.55 -5.93
CA LYS A 117 -6.19 7.02 -4.60
C LYS A 117 -7.33 6.17 -4.07
N TRP A 118 -7.01 5.18 -3.25
CA TRP A 118 -8.01 4.49 -2.44
C TRP A 118 -8.02 5.07 -1.04
N TYR A 119 -9.21 5.19 -0.48
CA TYR A 119 -9.46 5.61 0.90
C TYR A 119 -10.15 4.46 1.61
N ILE A 120 -9.62 4.05 2.75
CA ILE A 120 -10.22 3.04 3.63
C ILE A 120 -10.35 3.71 4.99
N TRP A 121 -11.55 3.80 5.56
CA TRP A 121 -11.75 4.58 6.78
C TRP A 121 -12.88 4.06 7.66
N GLU A 122 -12.80 4.43 8.92
CA GLU A 122 -13.88 4.28 9.90
C GLU A 122 -14.16 5.60 10.62
N GLU A 123 -15.41 5.76 11.04
CA GLU A 123 -15.82 6.87 11.89
C GLU A 123 -15.63 6.50 13.36
N ARG A 124 -14.97 7.38 14.11
CA ARG A 124 -14.94 7.34 15.56
C ARG A 124 -16.13 8.10 16.11
N THR A 125 -16.95 7.43 16.90
CA THR A 125 -18.11 8.07 17.56
C THR A 125 -17.72 9.01 18.70
N GLY A 126 -16.45 9.02 19.12
CA GLY A 126 -15.99 9.72 20.31
C GLY A 126 -16.56 9.04 21.56
N GLU A 127 -15.69 8.47 22.36
CA GLU A 127 -16.09 7.88 23.64
C GLU A 127 -15.61 8.78 24.77
N ASP A 128 -16.56 9.21 25.61
CA ASP A 128 -16.32 9.93 26.86
C ASP A 128 -16.21 8.97 28.05
N GLU A 129 -16.41 7.66 27.84
CA GLU A 129 -16.31 6.64 28.89
C GLU A 129 -14.88 6.09 28.99
N GLY A 130 -14.03 6.80 29.73
CA GLY A 130 -12.65 6.40 30.03
C GLY A 130 -11.83 7.54 30.65
N PRO A 131 -10.60 7.26 31.14
CA PRO A 131 -9.72 8.31 31.66
C PRO A 131 -9.22 9.28 30.57
N VAL A 132 -9.44 8.94 29.29
CA VAL A 132 -9.05 9.73 28.12
C VAL A 132 -10.27 9.88 27.24
N SER A 133 -10.72 11.12 27.04
CA SER A 133 -11.75 11.42 26.04
C SER A 133 -11.15 11.31 24.66
N THR A 134 -11.90 10.71 23.74
CA THR A 134 -11.46 10.59 22.36
C THR A 134 -12.32 11.46 21.46
N ALA A 135 -11.68 12.24 20.59
CA ALA A 135 -12.42 13.05 19.64
C ALA A 135 -13.22 12.15 18.68
N SER A 136 -14.44 12.57 18.38
CA SER A 136 -15.16 12.06 17.22
C SER A 136 -14.45 12.52 15.95
N GLY A 137 -14.51 11.71 14.90
CA GLY A 137 -13.80 12.01 13.67
C GLY A 137 -13.71 10.81 12.75
N VAL A 138 -12.81 10.89 11.78
CA VAL A 138 -12.50 9.82 10.85
C VAL A 138 -11.07 9.39 11.10
N GLU A 139 -10.79 8.09 10.99
CA GLU A 139 -9.44 7.56 10.84
C GLU A 139 -9.37 6.86 9.47
N ALA A 140 -8.40 7.25 8.65
CA ALA A 140 -8.32 6.83 7.26
C ALA A 140 -6.91 6.38 6.86
N VAL A 141 -6.86 5.37 6.01
CA VAL A 141 -5.68 4.89 5.31
C VAL A 141 -5.82 5.21 3.82
N VAL A 142 -4.77 5.77 3.25
CA VAL A 142 -4.74 6.15 1.83
C VAL A 142 -3.76 5.26 1.07
N LEU A 143 -4.24 4.62 0.01
CA LEU A 143 -3.40 3.88 -0.92
C LEU A 143 -3.10 4.70 -2.17
N THR A 144 -1.85 4.70 -2.59
CA THR A 144 -1.39 5.30 -3.85
C THR A 144 -0.59 4.31 -4.66
N LYS A 145 -0.37 4.59 -5.96
CA LYS A 145 0.54 3.78 -6.77
C LYS A 145 1.96 4.30 -6.67
N GLU A 146 2.87 3.45 -6.22
CA GLU A 146 4.31 3.66 -6.28
C GLU A 146 4.93 2.59 -7.17
N LYS A 147 5.68 3.02 -8.21
CA LYS A 147 6.31 2.12 -9.20
C LYS A 147 5.32 1.08 -9.81
N GLY A 148 4.06 1.46 -9.95
CA GLY A 148 2.99 0.64 -10.52
C GLY A 148 2.22 -0.26 -9.54
N ASN A 149 2.69 -0.37 -8.29
CA ASN A 149 2.06 -1.17 -7.25
C ASN A 149 1.28 -0.27 -6.27
N TRP A 150 0.14 -0.76 -5.77
CA TRP A 150 -0.54 -0.08 -4.67
C TRP A 150 0.30 -0.17 -3.41
N LYS A 151 0.33 0.92 -2.62
CA LYS A 151 1.06 1.04 -1.37
C LYS A 151 0.29 1.93 -0.40
N VAL A 152 0.42 1.65 0.89
CA VAL A 152 -0.01 2.56 1.95
C VAL A 152 0.89 3.79 1.92
N ALA A 153 0.28 4.94 1.65
CA ALA A 153 0.98 6.21 1.50
C ALA A 153 0.81 7.13 2.70
N SER A 154 -0.34 7.06 3.38
CA SER A 154 -0.58 7.88 4.57
C SER A 154 -1.66 7.29 5.47
N ILE A 155 -1.55 7.62 6.75
CA ILE A 155 -2.59 7.47 7.77
C ILE A 155 -3.00 8.88 8.18
N THR A 156 -4.29 9.17 8.22
CA THR A 156 -4.80 10.53 8.40
C THR A 156 -6.18 10.55 9.04
N ASN A 157 -6.52 11.67 9.67
CA ASN A 157 -7.85 11.93 10.23
C ASN A 157 -8.75 12.75 9.29
N GLU A 158 -8.34 12.87 8.03
CA GLU A 158 -9.03 13.65 7.02
C GLU A 158 -9.32 12.81 5.77
N ILE A 159 -10.56 12.90 5.30
CA ILE A 159 -10.98 12.40 3.99
C ILE A 159 -11.54 13.55 3.15
N PRO A 160 -11.47 13.47 1.81
CA PRO A 160 -12.11 14.45 0.93
C PRO A 160 -13.57 14.71 1.30
N ASP A 161 -14.02 15.97 1.29
CA ASP A 161 -15.35 16.36 1.79
C ASP A 161 -16.53 15.65 1.11
N HIS A 162 -16.36 15.16 -0.11
CA HIS A 162 -17.41 14.43 -0.84
C HIS A 162 -17.48 12.94 -0.48
N LEU A 163 -16.58 12.45 0.37
CA LEU A 163 -16.63 11.11 0.99
C LEU A 163 -17.19 11.16 2.41
N LYS A 164 -17.46 12.36 2.94
CA LYS A 164 -18.11 12.59 4.23
C LYS A 164 -19.64 12.56 4.10
#